data_AF-E3Q7G3-F1
#
_entry.id   AF-E3Q7G3-F1
#
_cell.length_a   1.000
_cell.length_b   1.000
_cell.length_c   1.000
_cell.angle_alpha   90.00
_cell.angle_beta   90.00
_cell.angle_gamma   90.00
#
_symmetry.space_group_name_H-M   'P 1'
#
loop_
_entity.id
_entity.type
_entity.pdbx_description
1 polymer ?
#
loop_
_entity_poly.entity_id
_entity_poly.type
_entity_poly.pdbx_seq_one_letter_code
_entity_poly.pdbx_strand_id
1 'polypeptide(L)'
;MRCLKANRLCEGYDDQGALVAPPKKSRGLARLAPRPGAGSAPQDADVRILISPDPEAALFTDQRQWDAFQLFVLNHEQGDTILRDGLGVMMLQCSYSETSLREVCSGIGALLRALGHHIFDEEPMNADFSQALVHYSRAAKAVVSAGTAADNLPSVILTSFLFITFDMIAGNIASALKHHNHAVAMMEQHIDVRVERERVPLERLRFSRLETSMYEWLLRHDTHPWAIGFDGCDGPDYLRIIAPARRFPHCRHRHTMRDIPEAFDTIAQAMSWWYVAQHSMLHCLHEIKIKTKTKAKAMEDEDEEDESGAASSLWGECVAILQSWRASFAPLLQAARRNCDRSYRRWFKAMTLETLYVETLSAVHERWPGNRSTDVPVPPAAVAASPLHLEMIRHAVRLAEARGPFDGVKTLVEENDLVRPLACVQFKTRDPVVVRELTGALRRLGGGSGIAESLLYMREFRGQGRPLKGLERGWGLAMTSAGMTMGAELLDYLD
;
A
#
# COMPACT_ATOMS: atom_id res chain seq x y z
N MET A 1 -7.53 -24.88 -12.89
CA MET A 1 -8.82 -24.22 -12.61
C MET A 1 -9.94 -25.23 -12.30
N ARG A 2 -9.94 -25.85 -11.10
CA ARG A 2 -11.11 -26.62 -10.58
C ARG A 2 -11.44 -26.40 -9.09
N CYS A 3 -10.59 -25.70 -8.33
CA CYS A 3 -10.79 -25.47 -6.89
C CYS A 3 -11.72 -24.28 -6.56
N LEU A 4 -12.11 -23.48 -7.56
CA LEU A 4 -12.86 -22.23 -7.39
C LEU A 4 -14.40 -22.41 -7.24
N LYS A 5 -14.94 -23.64 -7.35
CA LYS A 5 -16.40 -23.87 -7.30
C LYS A 5 -16.94 -24.51 -6.00
N ALA A 6 -16.09 -24.89 -5.03
CA ALA A 6 -16.53 -25.76 -3.93
C ALA A 6 -16.19 -25.29 -2.49
N ASN A 7 -15.61 -24.11 -2.30
CA ASN A 7 -15.32 -23.52 -0.98
C ASN A 7 -14.65 -24.50 0.03
N ARG A 8 -13.57 -25.19 -0.39
CA ARG A 8 -12.74 -26.04 0.48
C ARG A 8 -11.24 -25.77 0.27
N LEU A 9 -10.46 -26.08 1.30
CA LEU A 9 -9.00 -25.93 1.42
C LEU A 9 -8.25 -26.52 0.22
N CYS A 10 -7.23 -25.78 -0.23
CA CYS A 10 -6.40 -26.13 -1.39
C CYS A 10 -5.44 -27.27 -1.03
N GLU A 11 -5.81 -28.51 -1.37
CA GLU A 11 -4.83 -29.59 -1.45
C GLU A 11 -3.98 -29.38 -2.71
N GLY A 12 -2.67 -29.47 -2.52
CA GLY A 12 -1.68 -29.24 -3.56
C GLY A 12 -1.78 -30.24 -4.72
N TYR A 13 -1.16 -29.86 -5.82
CA TYR A 13 -0.97 -30.67 -7.01
C TYR A 13 -0.29 -32.00 -6.69
N ASP A 14 -1.07 -33.08 -6.61
CA ASP A 14 -0.60 -34.45 -6.79
C ASP A 14 -1.37 -35.07 -7.96
N ASP A 15 -0.72 -35.11 -9.11
CA ASP A 15 -1.02 -36.09 -10.15
C ASP A 15 0.33 -36.57 -10.71
N GLN A 16 0.96 -37.49 -9.97
CA GLN A 16 1.51 -38.73 -10.53
C GLN A 16 1.89 -39.67 -9.37
N GLY A 17 1.27 -40.85 -9.38
CA GLY A 17 1.33 -41.81 -8.29
C GLY A 17 2.74 -42.25 -7.92
N ALA A 18 3.12 -41.99 -6.68
CA ALA A 18 4.08 -42.79 -5.94
C ALA A 18 3.61 -42.87 -4.48
N LEU A 19 3.27 -44.08 -4.05
CA LEU A 19 2.95 -44.42 -2.66
C LEU A 19 4.12 -44.02 -1.76
N VAL A 20 3.94 -43.04 -0.87
CA VAL A 20 4.92 -42.74 0.20
C VAL A 20 4.26 -42.99 1.57
N ALA A 21 4.90 -43.90 2.31
CA ALA A 21 4.53 -44.46 3.61
C ALA A 21 4.41 -43.41 4.73
N PRO A 22 3.71 -43.72 5.85
CA PRO A 22 3.41 -42.75 6.92
C PRO A 22 4.65 -42.22 7.66
N PRO A 23 4.58 -41.00 8.23
CA PRO A 23 5.73 -40.34 8.83
C PRO A 23 6.13 -40.99 10.16
N LYS A 24 7.43 -41.28 10.29
CA LYS A 24 8.07 -41.67 11.56
C LYS A 24 8.23 -40.45 12.47
N LYS A 25 7.94 -40.67 13.76
CA LYS A 25 7.95 -39.70 14.86
C LYS A 25 9.31 -39.01 15.08
N SER A 26 9.22 -37.69 15.26
CA SER A 26 9.98 -36.73 16.09
C SER A 26 11.42 -37.02 16.56
N ARG A 27 12.26 -35.96 16.46
CA ARG A 27 13.36 -35.54 17.36
C ARG A 27 13.86 -34.19 16.84
N GLY A 28 14.06 -33.11 17.59
CA GLY A 28 13.95 -32.77 19.00
C GLY A 28 14.43 -31.32 19.14
N LEU A 29 13.73 -30.50 19.92
CA LEU A 29 14.10 -29.12 20.25
C LEU A 29 15.45 -29.10 21.00
N ALA A 30 16.43 -28.35 20.48
CA ALA A 30 17.67 -28.09 21.21
C ALA A 30 17.46 -26.96 22.22
N ARG A 31 17.42 -27.32 23.50
CA ARG A 31 17.51 -26.43 24.67
C ARG A 31 18.92 -25.81 24.76
N LEU A 32 18.97 -24.51 25.01
CA LEU A 32 20.16 -23.79 25.49
C LEU A 32 20.36 -24.05 26.99
N ALA A 33 21.52 -24.57 27.41
CA ALA A 33 22.08 -24.49 28.77
C ALA A 33 23.59 -24.91 28.78
N PRO A 34 24.35 -24.75 29.88
CA PRO A 34 25.46 -23.80 30.01
C PRO A 34 26.87 -24.43 30.12
N ARG A 35 27.89 -23.56 30.06
CA ARG A 35 29.34 -23.80 30.16
C ARG A 35 29.76 -24.62 31.41
N PRO A 36 30.81 -25.45 31.31
CA PRO A 36 31.88 -25.46 32.32
C PRO A 36 33.30 -25.47 31.70
N GLY A 37 34.30 -25.06 32.49
CA GLY A 37 35.63 -24.69 32.02
C GLY A 37 36.78 -25.69 32.21
N ALA A 38 37.93 -25.23 31.69
CA ALA A 38 39.35 -25.49 32.01
C ALA A 38 40.01 -26.87 31.73
N GLY A 39 41.07 -26.84 30.89
CA GLY A 39 42.21 -27.78 30.95
C GLY A 39 43.02 -27.99 29.64
N SER A 40 44.13 -27.24 29.47
CA SER A 40 45.43 -27.54 28.79
C SER A 40 45.46 -28.16 27.36
N ALA A 41 46.26 -27.77 26.35
CA ALA A 41 47.50 -26.97 26.15
C ALA A 41 47.63 -26.61 24.63
N PRO A 42 48.65 -25.85 24.16
CA PRO A 42 48.57 -25.06 22.93
C PRO A 42 48.98 -25.85 21.67
N GLN A 43 48.11 -25.85 20.65
CA GLN A 43 48.51 -26.23 19.29
C GLN A 43 48.08 -25.12 18.33
N ASP A 44 49.09 -24.67 17.58
CA ASP A 44 49.08 -23.74 16.46
C ASP A 44 47.70 -23.33 15.95
N ALA A 45 47.37 -22.06 16.15
CA ALA A 45 46.25 -21.44 15.48
C ALA A 45 46.59 -21.33 13.98
N ASP A 46 46.04 -22.24 13.18
CA ASP A 46 45.82 -21.99 11.75
C ASP A 46 44.84 -20.81 11.68
N VAL A 47 45.38 -19.60 11.53
CA VAL A 47 44.63 -18.34 11.41
C VAL A 47 44.03 -18.24 10.01
N ARG A 48 43.30 -19.27 9.58
CA ARG A 48 42.24 -19.04 8.61
C ARG A 48 41.18 -18.29 9.38
N ILE A 49 41.01 -17.02 9.02
CA ILE A 49 39.93 -16.16 9.50
C ILE A 49 38.64 -16.99 9.36
N LEU A 50 38.19 -17.61 10.45
CA LEU A 50 36.86 -18.13 10.57
C LEU A 50 35.99 -16.89 10.66
N ILE A 51 35.67 -16.33 9.49
CA ILE A 51 34.54 -15.44 9.34
C ILE A 51 33.38 -16.33 9.76
N SER A 52 32.96 -16.21 11.03
CA SER A 52 31.66 -16.71 11.43
C SER A 52 30.69 -16.12 10.40
N PRO A 53 29.93 -16.93 9.65
CA PRO A 53 28.92 -16.37 8.78
C PRO A 53 28.07 -15.44 9.64
N ASP A 54 27.85 -14.24 9.12
CA ASP A 54 26.94 -13.30 9.75
C ASP A 54 25.66 -14.08 10.11
N PRO A 55 25.16 -14.06 11.36
CA PRO A 55 23.94 -14.77 11.71
C PRO A 55 22.78 -14.48 10.74
N GLU A 56 22.79 -13.32 10.06
CA GLU A 56 21.87 -13.02 8.97
C GLU A 56 22.11 -13.85 7.71
N ALA A 57 23.35 -14.08 7.30
CA ALA A 57 23.70 -14.91 6.12
C ALA A 57 23.28 -16.38 6.28
N ALA A 58 23.14 -16.87 7.52
CA ALA A 58 22.64 -18.21 7.82
C ALA A 58 21.11 -18.35 7.67
N LEU A 59 20.36 -17.24 7.55
CA LEU A 59 18.90 -17.25 7.37
C LEU A 59 18.48 -17.51 5.92
N PHE A 60 19.39 -17.30 4.98
CA PHE A 60 19.14 -17.40 3.54
C PHE A 60 19.71 -18.70 2.98
N THR A 61 18.98 -19.29 2.06
CA THR A 61 19.33 -20.58 1.45
C THR A 61 20.59 -20.47 0.60
N ASP A 62 20.75 -19.35 -0.10
CA ASP A 62 21.87 -19.06 -0.97
C ASP A 62 22.04 -17.54 -1.16
N GLN A 63 23.18 -17.15 -1.75
CA GLN A 63 23.50 -15.75 -2.04
C GLN A 63 22.44 -15.09 -2.94
N ARG A 64 21.82 -15.83 -3.88
CA ARG A 64 20.83 -15.26 -4.79
C ARG A 64 19.56 -14.87 -4.04
N GLN A 65 19.14 -15.67 -3.06
CA GLN A 65 18.03 -15.32 -2.18
C GLN A 65 18.36 -14.08 -1.35
N TRP A 66 19.58 -13.99 -0.79
CA TRP A 66 20.02 -12.81 -0.06
C TRP A 66 19.99 -11.56 -0.94
N ASP A 67 20.57 -11.60 -2.14
CA ASP A 67 20.63 -10.45 -3.04
C ASP A 67 19.21 -10.00 -3.46
N ALA A 68 18.30 -10.95 -3.67
CA ALA A 68 16.91 -10.66 -3.97
C ALA A 68 16.21 -10.01 -2.77
N PHE A 69 16.38 -10.57 -1.57
CA PHE A 69 15.84 -9.99 -0.34
C PHE A 69 16.38 -8.58 -0.08
N GLN A 70 17.68 -8.36 -0.26
CA GLN A 70 18.29 -7.03 -0.13
C GLN A 70 17.71 -6.01 -1.11
N LEU A 71 17.34 -6.42 -2.32
CA LEU A 71 16.66 -5.53 -3.25
C LEU A 71 15.26 -5.13 -2.75
N PHE A 72 14.54 -6.05 -2.09
CA PHE A 72 13.27 -5.73 -1.44
C PHE A 72 13.46 -4.73 -0.29
N VAL A 73 14.47 -4.95 0.58
CA VAL A 73 14.83 -4.03 1.67
C VAL A 73 15.18 -2.66 1.12
N LEU A 74 16.07 -2.59 0.14
CA LEU A 74 16.51 -1.34 -0.46
C LEU A 74 15.32 -0.53 -0.97
N ASN A 75 14.37 -1.15 -1.67
CA ASN A 75 13.16 -0.46 -2.17
C ASN A 75 12.22 -0.02 -1.03
N HIS A 76 12.17 -0.77 0.07
CA HIS A 76 11.41 -0.43 1.28
C HIS A 76 12.10 0.60 2.18
N GLU A 77 13.36 0.95 1.99
CA GLU A 77 14.09 1.91 2.83
C GLU A 77 14.35 3.26 2.13
N GLN A 78 13.71 3.51 0.99
CA GLN A 78 13.92 4.75 0.24
C GLN A 78 13.00 5.90 0.66
N GLY A 79 13.60 6.92 1.28
CA GLY A 79 12.98 8.21 1.55
C GLY A 79 11.87 8.18 2.60
N ASP A 80 11.53 9.36 3.12
CA ASP A 80 10.55 9.56 4.19
C ASP A 80 9.68 10.80 3.96
N THR A 81 9.47 11.19 2.70
CA THR A 81 8.65 12.34 2.30
C THR A 81 7.25 11.96 1.81
N ILE A 82 7.02 10.69 1.47
CA ILE A 82 5.68 10.15 1.18
C ILE A 82 5.07 9.54 2.44
N LEU A 83 3.74 9.41 2.45
CA LEU A 83 3.04 8.70 3.52
C LEU A 83 3.52 7.25 3.57
N ARG A 84 3.81 6.75 4.77
CA ARG A 84 4.22 5.36 5.00
C ARG A 84 3.40 4.79 6.13
N ASP A 85 2.88 3.59 5.97
CA ASP A 85 2.31 2.86 7.09
C ASP A 85 3.43 2.29 7.98
N GLY A 86 3.07 1.97 9.23
CA GLY A 86 3.98 1.28 10.14
C GLY A 86 4.22 -0.19 9.75
N LEU A 87 3.42 -0.73 8.81
CA LEU A 87 3.44 -2.14 8.46
C LEU A 87 4.67 -2.52 7.63
N GLY A 88 5.12 -1.66 6.72
CA GLY A 88 6.32 -1.90 5.91
C GLY A 88 7.57 -2.19 6.77
N VAL A 89 7.79 -1.40 7.82
CA VAL A 89 8.90 -1.58 8.76
C VAL A 89 8.75 -2.87 9.56
N MET A 90 7.53 -3.18 10.02
CA MET A 90 7.25 -4.39 10.79
C MET A 90 7.37 -5.66 9.93
N MET A 91 6.92 -5.63 8.67
CA MET A 91 7.04 -6.74 7.73
C MET A 91 8.51 -7.14 7.51
N LEU A 92 9.40 -6.16 7.40
CA LEU A 92 10.84 -6.39 7.32
C LEU A 92 11.34 -7.11 8.58
N GLN A 93 11.01 -6.61 9.77
CA GLN A 93 11.42 -7.24 11.03
C GLN A 93 10.91 -8.68 11.15
N CYS A 94 9.63 -8.92 10.82
CA CYS A 94 9.04 -10.26 10.86
C CYS A 94 9.65 -11.21 9.81
N SER A 95 10.14 -10.69 8.69
CA SER A 95 10.74 -11.54 7.64
C SER A 95 12.07 -12.19 8.05
N TYR A 96 12.79 -11.62 9.02
CA TYR A 96 13.99 -12.28 9.55
C TYR A 96 13.63 -13.53 10.37
N SER A 97 12.49 -13.55 11.07
CA SER A 97 12.06 -14.69 11.90
C SER A 97 11.19 -15.69 11.14
N GLU A 98 10.39 -15.25 10.17
CA GLU A 98 9.37 -16.07 9.51
C GLU A 98 9.77 -16.45 8.09
N THR A 99 9.91 -17.75 7.83
CA THR A 99 10.33 -18.27 6.51
C THR A 99 9.36 -17.89 5.39
N SER A 100 8.05 -17.91 5.63
CA SER A 100 7.06 -17.55 4.59
C SER A 100 7.25 -16.10 4.15
N LEU A 101 7.39 -15.18 5.10
CA LEU A 101 7.63 -13.76 4.84
C LEU A 101 8.96 -13.55 4.13
N ARG A 102 10.04 -14.20 4.59
CA ARG A 102 11.36 -14.13 3.94
C ARG A 102 11.31 -14.56 2.48
N GLU A 103 10.63 -15.66 2.19
CA GLU A 103 10.47 -16.17 0.83
C GLU A 103 9.66 -15.19 -0.04
N VAL A 104 8.53 -14.64 0.42
CA VAL A 104 7.79 -13.65 -0.42
C VAL A 104 8.60 -12.37 -0.61
N CYS A 105 9.26 -11.84 0.42
CA CYS A 105 10.15 -10.68 0.30
C CYS A 105 11.25 -10.92 -0.75
N SER A 106 11.88 -12.10 -0.71
CA SER A 106 12.86 -12.51 -1.72
C SER A 106 12.25 -12.60 -3.12
N GLY A 107 11.02 -13.13 -3.23
CA GLY A 107 10.28 -13.22 -4.48
C GLY A 107 9.96 -11.84 -5.07
N ILE A 108 9.51 -10.89 -4.25
CA ILE A 108 9.27 -9.51 -4.67
C ILE A 108 10.57 -8.86 -5.15
N GLY A 109 11.67 -9.04 -4.41
CA GLY A 109 12.97 -8.51 -4.83
C GLY A 109 13.47 -9.11 -6.15
N ALA A 110 13.34 -10.42 -6.35
CA ALA A 110 13.66 -11.06 -7.62
C ALA A 110 12.75 -10.54 -8.76
N LEU A 111 11.47 -10.30 -8.48
CA LEU A 111 10.53 -9.73 -9.44
C LEU A 111 10.89 -8.28 -9.81
N LEU A 112 11.28 -7.46 -8.84
CA LEU A 112 11.76 -6.10 -9.08
C LEU A 112 13.04 -6.10 -9.92
N ARG A 113 13.96 -7.03 -9.67
CA ARG A 113 15.16 -7.21 -10.50
C ARG A 113 14.79 -7.58 -11.93
N ALA A 114 13.90 -8.55 -12.08
CA ALA A 114 13.41 -8.98 -13.38
C ALA A 114 12.86 -7.80 -14.18
N LEU A 115 12.02 -6.97 -13.55
CA LEU A 115 11.44 -5.78 -14.19
C LEU A 115 12.43 -4.64 -14.42
N GLY A 116 13.45 -4.49 -13.57
CA GLY A 116 14.50 -3.46 -13.70
C GLY A 116 15.38 -3.68 -14.93
N HIS A 117 15.65 -4.93 -15.31
CA HIS A 117 16.37 -5.26 -16.55
C HIS A 117 15.55 -4.92 -17.82
N HIS A 118 14.24 -4.76 -17.72
CA HIS A 118 13.33 -4.52 -18.86
C HIS A 118 12.97 -3.06 -19.12
N ILE A 119 13.56 -2.10 -18.38
CA ILE A 119 13.45 -0.69 -18.76
C ILE A 119 14.16 -0.44 -20.11
N PHE A 120 15.11 -1.31 -20.49
CA PHE A 120 15.92 -1.17 -21.70
C PHE A 120 15.94 -2.38 -22.65
N ASP A 121 15.46 -3.58 -22.26
CA ASP A 121 15.50 -4.79 -23.10
C ASP A 121 14.17 -5.58 -23.15
N GLU A 122 13.82 -6.08 -24.34
CA GLU A 122 12.49 -6.61 -24.72
C GLU A 122 12.20 -8.09 -24.40
N GLU A 123 13.09 -8.84 -23.74
CA GLU A 123 12.86 -10.29 -23.59
C GLU A 123 11.82 -10.69 -22.53
N PRO A 124 10.89 -11.64 -22.78
CA PRO A 124 9.66 -11.75 -21.98
C PRO A 124 9.70 -12.73 -20.79
N MET A 125 10.85 -13.32 -20.44
CA MET A 125 10.98 -14.21 -19.28
C MET A 125 12.47 -14.46 -18.97
N ASN A 126 13.04 -13.64 -18.10
CA ASN A 126 14.40 -13.83 -17.64
C ASN A 126 14.46 -14.86 -16.48
N ALA A 127 15.68 -15.34 -16.20
CA ALA A 127 15.93 -16.25 -15.09
C ALA A 127 15.45 -15.67 -13.74
N ASP A 128 15.47 -14.34 -13.60
CA ASP A 128 15.02 -13.63 -12.39
C ASP A 128 13.50 -13.74 -12.18
N PHE A 129 12.68 -13.67 -13.22
CA PHE A 129 11.23 -13.88 -13.10
C PHE A 129 10.91 -15.31 -12.70
N SER A 130 11.62 -16.29 -13.27
CA SER A 130 11.49 -17.70 -12.86
C SER A 130 11.88 -17.89 -11.39
N GLN A 131 12.95 -17.21 -10.95
CA GLN A 131 13.37 -17.22 -9.55
C GLN A 131 12.30 -16.59 -8.62
N ALA A 132 11.67 -15.49 -9.05
CA ALA A 132 10.58 -14.86 -8.30
C ALA A 132 9.41 -15.83 -8.05
N LEU A 133 9.02 -16.61 -9.06
CA LEU A 133 7.97 -17.64 -8.94
C LEU A 133 8.35 -18.81 -8.03
N VAL A 134 9.63 -19.19 -8.00
CA VAL A 134 10.15 -20.22 -7.08
C VAL A 134 9.97 -19.76 -5.64
N HIS A 135 10.39 -18.54 -5.32
CA HIS A 135 10.23 -17.95 -3.99
C HIS A 135 8.76 -17.81 -3.59
N TYR A 136 7.90 -17.33 -4.50
CA TYR A 136 6.45 -17.29 -4.29
C TYR A 136 5.89 -18.67 -3.90
N SER A 137 6.29 -19.72 -4.64
CA SER A 137 5.83 -21.10 -4.40
C SER A 137 6.35 -21.66 -3.07
N ARG A 138 7.58 -21.34 -2.68
CA ARG A 138 8.16 -21.73 -1.38
C ARG A 138 7.41 -21.08 -0.22
N ALA A 139 7.08 -19.79 -0.34
CA ALA A 139 6.28 -19.09 0.65
C ALA A 139 4.89 -19.72 0.81
N ALA A 140 4.20 -20.02 -0.30
CA ALA A 140 2.89 -20.64 -0.26
C ALA A 140 2.93 -22.01 0.44
N LYS A 141 3.94 -22.84 0.13
CA LYS A 141 4.18 -24.11 0.82
C LYS A 141 4.45 -23.92 2.32
N ALA A 142 5.23 -22.91 2.70
CA ALA A 142 5.52 -22.61 4.11
C ALA A 142 4.25 -22.24 4.89
N VAL A 143 3.38 -21.39 4.32
CA VAL A 143 2.08 -21.04 4.93
C VAL A 143 1.19 -22.27 5.09
N VAL A 144 1.06 -23.09 4.04
CA VAL A 144 0.25 -24.32 4.09
C VAL A 144 0.79 -25.29 5.15
N SER A 145 2.11 -25.44 5.25
CA SER A 145 2.74 -26.36 6.21
C SER A 145 2.60 -25.89 7.65
N ALA A 146 2.58 -24.57 7.89
CA ALA A 146 2.40 -23.99 9.22
C ALA A 146 0.95 -24.08 9.73
N GLY A 147 -0.02 -24.25 8.82
CA GLY A 147 -1.45 -24.28 9.13
C GLY A 147 -1.99 -22.94 9.63
N THR A 148 -3.30 -22.85 9.82
CA THR A 148 -4.01 -21.63 10.27
C THR A 148 -4.42 -21.71 11.74
N ALA A 149 -3.51 -22.16 12.61
CA ALA A 149 -3.72 -22.08 14.06
C ALA A 149 -3.77 -20.60 14.50
N ALA A 150 -4.51 -20.31 15.58
CA ALA A 150 -4.73 -18.94 16.06
C ALA A 150 -3.42 -18.15 16.30
N ASP A 151 -2.37 -18.84 16.75
CA ASP A 151 -1.07 -18.23 17.03
C ASP A 151 -0.28 -17.84 15.75
N ASN A 152 -0.61 -18.45 14.60
CA ASN A 152 0.05 -18.20 13.32
C ASN A 152 -0.73 -17.20 12.43
N LEU A 153 -1.95 -16.82 12.80
CA LEU A 153 -2.81 -15.93 11.99
C LEU A 153 -2.11 -14.63 11.59
N PRO A 154 -1.39 -13.89 12.47
CA PRO A 154 -0.69 -12.67 12.07
C PRO A 154 0.33 -12.90 10.94
N SER A 155 1.16 -13.95 11.05
CA SER A 155 2.17 -14.27 10.03
C SER A 155 1.53 -14.64 8.69
N VAL A 156 0.38 -15.33 8.70
CA VAL A 156 -0.35 -15.65 7.47
C VAL A 156 -0.97 -14.40 6.86
N ILE A 157 -1.59 -13.52 7.66
CA ILE A 157 -2.15 -12.23 7.18
C ILE A 157 -1.07 -11.38 6.52
N LEU A 158 0.10 -11.23 7.18
CA LEU A 158 1.24 -10.52 6.61
C LEU A 158 1.75 -11.15 5.32
N THR A 159 1.79 -12.49 5.26
CA THR A 159 2.20 -13.19 4.03
C THR A 159 1.21 -12.92 2.90
N SER A 160 -0.10 -12.89 3.18
CA SER A 160 -1.12 -12.50 2.20
C SER A 160 -0.93 -11.06 1.71
N PHE A 161 -0.58 -10.10 2.56
CA PHE A 161 -0.25 -8.74 2.12
C PHE A 161 0.94 -8.67 1.17
N LEU A 162 1.99 -9.45 1.45
CA LEU A 162 3.14 -9.55 0.55
C LEU A 162 2.76 -10.25 -0.76
N PHE A 163 1.83 -11.23 -0.76
CA PHE A 163 1.33 -11.81 -2.00
C PHE A 163 0.51 -10.82 -2.83
N ILE A 164 -0.31 -9.96 -2.21
CA ILE A 164 -0.99 -8.86 -2.91
C ILE A 164 0.05 -7.99 -3.62
N THR A 165 1.11 -7.62 -2.90
CA THR A 165 2.23 -6.84 -3.45
C THR A 165 2.87 -7.53 -4.64
N PHE A 166 3.24 -8.80 -4.50
CA PHE A 166 3.84 -9.59 -5.58
C PHE A 166 2.93 -9.64 -6.81
N ASP A 167 1.65 -10.00 -6.61
CA ASP A 167 0.70 -10.17 -7.69
C ASP A 167 0.37 -8.85 -8.40
N MET A 168 0.33 -7.73 -7.67
CA MET A 168 0.20 -6.40 -8.28
C MET A 168 1.39 -6.05 -9.18
N ILE A 169 2.63 -6.27 -8.72
CA ILE A 169 3.84 -6.04 -9.52
C ILE A 169 3.88 -6.97 -10.75
N ALA A 170 3.49 -8.24 -10.56
CA ALA A 170 3.40 -9.22 -11.65
C ALA A 170 2.26 -8.91 -12.63
N GLY A 171 1.29 -8.07 -12.24
CA GLY A 171 0.11 -7.71 -13.04
C GLY A 171 -1.02 -8.74 -12.97
N ASN A 172 -1.02 -9.60 -11.96
CA ASN A 172 -2.04 -10.63 -11.71
C ASN A 172 -3.09 -10.13 -10.71
N ILE A 173 -3.91 -9.17 -11.15
CA ILE A 173 -4.84 -8.45 -10.27
C ILE A 173 -5.90 -9.38 -9.67
N ALA A 174 -6.35 -10.38 -10.44
CA ALA A 174 -7.31 -11.38 -9.96
C ALA A 174 -6.77 -12.25 -8.82
N SER A 175 -5.45 -12.49 -8.78
CA SER A 175 -4.81 -13.20 -7.66
C SER A 175 -4.62 -12.28 -6.46
N ALA A 176 -4.15 -11.05 -6.69
CA ALA A 176 -4.04 -10.03 -5.65
C ALA A 176 -5.39 -9.82 -4.93
N LEU A 177 -6.50 -9.73 -5.66
CA LEU A 177 -7.85 -9.61 -5.09
C LEU A 177 -8.23 -10.79 -4.19
N LYS A 178 -7.86 -12.02 -4.57
CA LYS A 178 -8.11 -13.21 -3.74
C LYS A 178 -7.33 -13.17 -2.45
N HIS A 179 -6.06 -12.75 -2.50
CA HIS A 179 -5.23 -12.61 -1.30
C HIS A 179 -5.73 -11.48 -0.39
N HIS A 180 -6.22 -10.37 -0.95
CA HIS A 180 -6.88 -9.31 -0.19
C HIS A 180 -8.12 -9.83 0.55
N ASN A 181 -9.03 -10.49 -0.16
CA ASN A 181 -10.23 -11.08 0.44
C ASN A 181 -9.88 -12.10 1.53
N HIS A 182 -8.84 -12.91 1.31
CA HIS A 182 -8.37 -13.87 2.29
C HIS A 182 -7.80 -13.18 3.53
N ALA A 183 -6.98 -12.14 3.37
CA ALA A 183 -6.41 -11.38 4.48
C ALA A 183 -7.49 -10.69 5.31
N VAL A 184 -8.52 -10.13 4.68
CA VAL A 184 -9.68 -9.57 5.38
C VAL A 184 -10.40 -10.63 6.20
N ALA A 185 -10.73 -11.78 5.61
CA ALA A 185 -11.40 -12.86 6.33
C ALA A 185 -10.59 -13.39 7.51
N MET A 186 -9.26 -13.53 7.35
CA MET A 186 -8.38 -13.96 8.43
C MET A 186 -8.24 -12.91 9.53
N MET A 187 -8.23 -11.62 9.18
CA MET A 187 -8.22 -10.55 10.18
C MET A 187 -9.53 -10.49 10.96
N GLU A 188 -10.68 -10.69 10.31
CA GLU A 188 -11.99 -10.78 10.98
C GLU A 188 -12.03 -11.97 11.94
N GLN A 189 -11.56 -13.15 11.50
CA GLN A 189 -11.46 -14.32 12.35
C GLN A 189 -10.53 -14.08 13.55
N HIS A 190 -9.37 -13.46 13.32
CA HIS A 190 -8.42 -13.11 14.37
C HIS A 190 -9.07 -12.19 15.41
N ILE A 191 -9.80 -11.16 14.96
CA ILE A 191 -10.55 -10.25 15.82
C ILE A 191 -11.64 -10.99 16.61
N ASP A 192 -12.39 -11.89 15.99
CA ASP A 192 -13.47 -12.64 16.65
C ASP A 192 -12.94 -13.51 17.80
N VAL A 193 -11.86 -14.24 17.54
CA VAL A 193 -11.18 -15.05 18.56
C VAL A 193 -10.69 -14.16 19.71
N ARG A 194 -10.15 -12.98 19.42
CA ARG A 194 -9.70 -12.02 20.44
C ARG A 194 -10.87 -11.48 21.27
N VAL A 195 -11.97 -11.07 20.63
CA VAL A 195 -13.18 -10.57 21.29
C VAL A 195 -13.78 -11.61 22.23
N GLU A 196 -13.91 -12.86 21.78
CA GLU A 196 -14.43 -13.96 22.59
C GLU A 196 -13.51 -14.26 23.79
N ARG A 197 -12.20 -14.35 23.54
CA ARG A 197 -11.20 -14.66 24.58
C ARG A 197 -11.09 -13.59 25.64
N GLU A 198 -11.08 -12.31 25.25
CA GLU A 198 -10.91 -11.17 26.17
C GLU A 198 -12.24 -10.65 26.72
N ARG A 199 -13.38 -11.08 26.15
CA ARG A 199 -14.73 -10.67 26.55
C ARG A 199 -14.92 -9.16 26.54
N VAL A 200 -14.35 -8.50 25.54
CA VAL A 200 -14.50 -7.06 25.29
C VAL A 200 -14.96 -6.83 23.85
N PRO A 201 -15.81 -5.83 23.59
CA PRO A 201 -16.22 -5.51 22.23
C PRO A 201 -15.03 -4.92 21.44
N LEU A 202 -15.11 -4.93 20.11
CA LEU A 202 -14.01 -4.55 19.20
C LEU A 202 -13.43 -3.16 19.52
N GLU A 203 -14.28 -2.19 19.82
CA GLU A 203 -13.92 -0.80 20.09
C GLU A 203 -13.00 -0.67 21.32
N ARG A 204 -13.15 -1.61 22.27
CA ARG A 204 -12.37 -1.66 23.51
C ARG A 204 -11.21 -2.66 23.45
N LEU A 205 -11.11 -3.44 22.37
CA LEU A 205 -10.05 -4.42 22.19
C LEU A 205 -8.71 -3.71 22.01
N ARG A 206 -7.70 -4.13 22.78
CA ARG A 206 -6.36 -3.53 22.73
C ARG A 206 -5.51 -4.24 21.67
N PHE A 207 -5.34 -3.58 20.55
CA PHE A 207 -4.46 -4.05 19.49
C PHE A 207 -2.99 -3.76 19.85
N SER A 208 -2.13 -4.74 19.60
CA SER A 208 -0.70 -4.51 19.49
C SER A 208 -0.38 -3.52 18.36
N ARG A 209 0.86 -3.06 18.29
CA ARG A 209 1.31 -2.19 17.19
C ARG A 209 1.17 -2.90 15.84
N LEU A 210 1.48 -4.19 15.77
CA LEU A 210 1.35 -4.99 14.55
C LEU A 210 -0.12 -5.11 14.13
N GLU A 211 -1.01 -5.45 15.08
CA GLU A 211 -2.45 -5.57 14.79
C GLU A 211 -3.07 -4.25 14.34
N THR A 212 -2.68 -3.13 14.96
CA THR A 212 -3.10 -1.79 14.52
C THR A 212 -2.66 -1.54 13.08
N SER A 213 -1.37 -1.77 12.76
CA SER A 213 -0.84 -1.57 11.41
C SER A 213 -1.51 -2.47 10.37
N MET A 214 -1.76 -3.76 10.68
CA MET A 214 -2.46 -4.69 9.79
C MET A 214 -3.91 -4.25 9.53
N TYR A 215 -4.60 -3.79 10.59
CA TYR A 215 -5.98 -3.33 10.50
C TYR A 215 -6.10 -2.06 9.64
N GLU A 216 -5.23 -1.08 9.89
CA GLU A 216 -5.18 0.17 9.11
C GLU A 216 -4.81 -0.09 7.64
N TRP A 217 -3.89 -1.02 7.38
CA TRP A 217 -3.53 -1.42 6.02
C TRP A 217 -4.73 -1.95 5.25
N LEU A 218 -5.56 -2.79 5.88
CA LEU A 218 -6.79 -3.31 5.29
C LEU A 218 -7.83 -2.21 5.04
N LEU A 219 -8.10 -1.36 6.03
CA LEU A 219 -9.04 -0.23 5.87
C LEU A 219 -8.65 0.67 4.69
N ARG A 220 -7.35 0.92 4.53
CA ARG A 220 -6.85 1.67 3.38
C ARG A 220 -7.13 0.91 2.08
N HIS A 221 -6.75 -0.35 1.97
CA HIS A 221 -6.91 -1.12 0.73
C HIS A 221 -8.37 -1.42 0.36
N ASP A 222 -9.29 -1.31 1.32
CA ASP A 222 -10.73 -1.39 1.10
C ASP A 222 -11.33 -0.09 0.50
N THR A 223 -10.68 1.06 0.71
CA THR A 223 -11.20 2.40 0.34
C THR A 223 -10.40 3.10 -0.73
N HIS A 224 -9.11 2.79 -0.85
CA HIS A 224 -8.21 3.34 -1.84
C HIS A 224 -8.15 2.38 -3.03
N PRO A 225 -8.41 2.84 -4.26
CA PRO A 225 -8.22 2.00 -5.43
C PRO A 225 -6.76 1.61 -5.53
N TRP A 226 -6.50 0.45 -6.13
CA TRP A 226 -5.15 0.01 -6.37
C TRP A 226 -4.62 0.76 -7.58
N ALA A 227 -3.57 1.56 -7.40
CA ALA A 227 -2.97 2.32 -8.49
C ALA A 227 -2.27 1.36 -9.44
N ILE A 228 -2.99 0.89 -10.45
CA ILE A 228 -2.50 -0.02 -11.48
C ILE A 228 -2.65 0.68 -12.83
N GLY A 229 -1.51 0.91 -13.49
CA GLY A 229 -1.44 1.62 -14.78
C GLY A 229 -1.28 3.13 -14.60
N PHE A 230 -0.15 3.68 -15.06
CA PHE A 230 0.10 5.14 -15.04
C PHE A 230 -0.47 5.84 -16.28
N ASP A 231 -0.93 5.08 -17.29
CA ASP A 231 -1.64 5.59 -18.45
C ASP A 231 -2.74 4.69 -19.02
N GLY A 232 -3.79 5.37 -19.48
CA GLY A 232 -4.85 4.82 -20.30
C GLY A 232 -4.33 4.33 -21.65
N CYS A 233 -3.97 3.06 -21.71
CA CYS A 233 -4.01 2.33 -22.98
C CYS A 233 -5.48 1.98 -23.28
N ASP A 234 -6.18 2.90 -23.94
CA ASP A 234 -7.34 2.69 -24.83
C ASP A 234 -8.34 1.57 -24.43
N GLY A 235 -8.91 1.65 -23.23
CA GLY A 235 -10.06 0.82 -22.86
C GLY A 235 -10.79 1.32 -21.61
N PRO A 236 -12.13 1.12 -21.52
CA PRO A 236 -12.93 1.53 -20.37
C PRO A 236 -12.66 0.70 -19.10
N ASP A 237 -11.90 -0.39 -19.20
CA ASP A 237 -11.65 -1.37 -18.13
C ASP A 237 -10.22 -1.27 -17.56
N TYR A 238 -9.77 -0.08 -17.18
CA TYR A 238 -8.61 0.01 -16.29
C TYR A 238 -9.09 -0.31 -14.87
N LEU A 239 -8.46 -1.28 -14.21
CA LEU A 239 -8.87 -1.77 -12.89
C LEU A 239 -8.61 -0.70 -11.80
N ARG A 240 -9.43 0.36 -11.77
CA ARG A 240 -9.79 1.09 -10.54
C ARG A 240 -10.76 0.22 -9.75
N ILE A 241 -10.28 -0.94 -9.31
CA ILE A 241 -11.08 -1.77 -8.43
C ILE A 241 -10.91 -1.19 -7.03
N ILE A 242 -11.94 -0.47 -6.58
CA ILE A 242 -12.26 -0.53 -5.15
C ILE A 242 -12.65 -1.98 -4.94
N ALA A 243 -11.84 -2.70 -4.17
CA ALA A 243 -12.08 -4.08 -3.83
C ALA A 243 -12.67 -4.11 -2.42
N PRO A 244 -13.97 -3.79 -2.22
CA PRO A 244 -14.57 -3.96 -0.92
C PRO A 244 -14.67 -5.47 -0.68
N ALA A 245 -13.61 -6.04 -0.12
CA ALA A 245 -13.62 -7.38 0.44
C ALA A 245 -14.63 -7.43 1.59
N ARG A 246 -14.77 -6.31 2.31
CA ARG A 246 -15.77 -6.12 3.34
C ARG A 246 -17.15 -5.87 2.74
N ARG A 247 -18.15 -6.54 3.32
CA ARG A 247 -19.56 -6.30 2.99
C ARG A 247 -20.01 -4.99 3.64
N PHE A 248 -20.24 -3.96 2.84
CA PHE A 248 -20.91 -2.73 3.29
C PHE A 248 -22.43 -2.94 3.34
N PRO A 249 -23.14 -2.34 4.32
CA PRO A 249 -22.63 -1.47 5.39
C PRO A 249 -22.17 -2.25 6.64
N HIS A 250 -22.07 -3.57 6.58
CA HIS A 250 -21.78 -4.43 7.74
C HIS A 250 -20.30 -4.55 8.11
N CYS A 251 -19.44 -3.64 7.63
CA CYS A 251 -18.03 -3.64 8.01
C CYS A 251 -17.87 -3.12 9.44
N ARG A 252 -17.20 -3.91 10.29
CA ARG A 252 -16.92 -3.53 11.67
C ARG A 252 -15.84 -2.46 11.72
N HIS A 253 -16.02 -1.47 12.59
CA HIS A 253 -15.09 -0.37 12.83
C HIS A 253 -14.69 -0.32 14.29
N ARG A 254 -13.41 -0.06 14.54
CA ARG A 254 -12.92 0.19 15.90
C ARG A 254 -13.21 1.62 16.36
N HIS A 255 -13.21 2.55 15.41
CA HIS A 255 -13.39 3.98 15.64
C HIS A 255 -14.44 4.51 14.68
N THR A 256 -15.23 5.46 15.13
CA THR A 256 -16.20 6.20 14.32
C THR A 256 -15.77 7.67 14.22
N MET A 257 -16.35 8.43 13.30
CA MET A 257 -16.07 9.88 13.22
C MET A 257 -16.48 10.66 14.47
N ARG A 258 -17.27 10.07 15.39
CA ARG A 258 -17.59 10.66 16.69
C ARG A 258 -16.40 10.61 17.66
N ASP A 259 -15.47 9.71 17.43
CA ASP A 259 -14.29 9.47 18.27
C ASP A 259 -13.07 10.29 17.79
N ILE A 260 -13.22 11.13 16.76
CA ILE A 260 -12.13 11.92 16.19
C ILE A 260 -11.61 12.92 17.24
N PRO A 261 -10.28 13.01 17.48
CA PRO A 261 -9.73 13.98 18.41
C PRO A 261 -9.88 15.41 17.88
N GLU A 262 -9.92 16.39 18.78
CA GLU A 262 -9.98 17.82 18.43
C GLU A 262 -8.80 18.29 17.59
N ALA A 263 -7.62 17.67 17.78
CA ALA A 263 -6.42 17.93 17.01
C ALA A 263 -5.58 16.64 16.88
N PHE A 264 -4.87 16.50 15.76
CA PHE A 264 -3.92 15.41 15.57
C PHE A 264 -2.51 15.78 16.06
N ASP A 265 -1.89 14.87 16.82
CA ASP A 265 -0.53 15.00 17.33
C ASP A 265 0.53 14.72 16.26
N THR A 266 0.23 13.81 15.34
CA THR A 266 1.20 13.32 14.34
C THR A 266 0.57 13.10 12.97
N ILE A 267 1.41 13.12 11.93
CA ILE A 267 0.99 12.82 10.54
C ILE A 267 0.45 11.39 10.44
N ALA A 268 1.04 10.44 11.16
CA ALA A 268 0.58 9.05 11.18
C ALA A 268 -0.85 8.98 11.74
N GLN A 269 -1.13 9.67 12.85
CA GLN A 269 -2.48 9.73 13.42
C GLN A 269 -3.47 10.39 12.45
N ALA A 270 -3.09 11.51 11.80
CA ALA A 270 -3.94 12.17 10.80
C ALA A 270 -4.29 11.22 9.63
N MET A 271 -3.31 10.42 9.18
CA MET A 271 -3.50 9.42 8.13
C MET A 271 -4.39 8.25 8.60
N SER A 272 -4.23 7.74 9.83
CA SER A 272 -5.12 6.71 10.37
C SER A 272 -6.58 7.18 10.40
N TRP A 273 -6.81 8.42 10.85
CA TRP A 273 -8.15 9.03 10.84
C TRP A 273 -8.66 9.34 9.44
N TRP A 274 -7.78 9.56 8.47
CA TRP A 274 -8.17 9.70 7.06
C TRP A 274 -8.81 8.42 6.54
N TYR A 275 -8.26 7.25 6.89
CA TYR A 275 -8.87 5.96 6.53
C TYR A 275 -10.26 5.77 7.17
N VAL A 276 -10.44 6.20 8.43
CA VAL A 276 -11.75 6.17 9.11
C VAL A 276 -12.75 7.10 8.41
N ALA A 277 -12.32 8.30 8.01
CA ALA A 277 -13.15 9.25 7.28
C ALA A 277 -13.61 8.69 5.92
N GLN A 278 -12.68 8.15 5.14
CA GLN A 278 -12.97 7.49 3.85
C GLN A 278 -13.96 6.33 4.01
N HIS A 279 -13.77 5.47 5.02
CA HIS A 279 -14.69 4.37 5.29
C HIS A 279 -16.08 4.86 5.72
N SER A 280 -16.15 5.94 6.50
CA SER A 280 -17.40 6.56 6.91
C SER A 280 -18.15 7.14 5.71
N MET A 281 -17.44 7.82 4.81
CA MET A 281 -18.01 8.29 3.55
C MET A 281 -18.53 7.14 2.70
N LEU A 282 -17.81 6.01 2.64
CA LEU A 282 -18.24 4.86 1.84
C LEU A 282 -19.58 4.27 2.31
N HIS A 283 -19.90 4.35 3.60
CA HIS A 283 -21.24 4.00 4.10
C HIS A 283 -22.30 4.96 3.56
N CYS A 284 -22.06 6.28 3.60
CA CYS A 284 -22.98 7.27 3.02
C CYS A 284 -23.17 7.03 1.51
N LEU A 285 -22.09 6.77 0.77
CA LEU A 285 -22.13 6.46 -0.67
C LEU A 285 -22.87 5.15 -0.95
N HIS A 286 -22.73 4.14 -0.09
CA HIS A 286 -23.48 2.89 -0.20
C HIS A 286 -24.99 3.10 -0.07
N GLU A 287 -25.42 3.89 0.90
CA GLU A 287 -26.83 4.25 1.06
C GLU A 287 -27.36 5.05 -0.13
N ILE A 288 -26.57 5.99 -0.65
CA ILE A 288 -26.90 6.72 -1.89
C ILE A 288 -27.10 5.73 -3.04
N LYS A 289 -26.16 4.80 -3.27
CA LYS A 289 -26.23 3.82 -4.35
C LYS A 289 -27.47 2.92 -4.25
N ILE A 290 -27.80 2.44 -3.05
CA ILE A 290 -29.01 1.63 -2.82
C ILE A 290 -30.26 2.44 -3.16
N LYS A 291 -30.40 3.65 -2.60
CA LYS A 291 -31.58 4.50 -2.84
C LYS A 291 -31.74 4.86 -4.31
N THR A 292 -30.65 5.21 -5.00
CA THR A 292 -30.69 5.49 -6.45
C THR A 292 -31.11 4.27 -7.27
N LYS A 293 -30.64 3.06 -6.94
CA LYS A 293 -31.07 1.82 -7.61
C LYS A 293 -32.53 1.49 -7.33
N THR A 294 -33.00 1.67 -6.09
CA THR A 294 -34.40 1.47 -5.73
C THR A 294 -35.30 2.45 -6.48
N LYS A 295 -34.90 3.74 -6.59
CA LYS A 295 -35.60 4.74 -7.40
C LYS A 295 -35.66 4.34 -8.88
N ALA A 296 -34.55 3.91 -9.47
CA ALA A 296 -34.53 3.49 -10.87
C ALA A 296 -35.49 2.31 -11.14
N LYS A 297 -35.67 1.43 -10.15
CA LYS A 297 -36.62 0.31 -10.20
C LYS A 297 -38.06 0.74 -9.91
N ALA A 298 -38.26 1.73 -9.05
CA ALA A 298 -39.58 2.27 -8.71
C ALA A 298 -40.12 3.23 -9.79
N MET A 299 -39.30 3.92 -10.58
CA MET A 299 -39.78 4.70 -11.73
C MET A 299 -40.39 3.83 -12.86
N GLU A 300 -40.37 2.49 -12.74
CA GLU A 300 -41.16 1.58 -13.56
C GLU A 300 -42.61 1.41 -13.05
N ASP A 301 -42.92 1.84 -11.82
CA ASP A 301 -44.24 1.81 -11.17
C ASP A 301 -44.56 3.21 -10.59
N GLU A 302 -45.48 3.94 -11.21
CA GLU A 302 -45.84 5.34 -10.89
C GLU A 302 -46.21 5.56 -9.41
N ASP A 303 -45.28 6.02 -8.58
CA ASP A 303 -45.55 6.78 -7.34
C ASP A 303 -44.27 7.54 -6.91
N GLU A 304 -44.23 8.86 -7.16
CA GLU A 304 -43.21 9.77 -6.65
C GLU A 304 -43.75 10.49 -5.41
N GLU A 305 -43.08 10.38 -4.26
CA GLU A 305 -42.85 11.52 -3.35
C GLU A 305 -41.87 11.19 -2.20
N ASP A 306 -41.03 12.18 -1.87
CA ASP A 306 -40.26 12.38 -0.61
C ASP A 306 -38.84 11.77 -0.40
N GLU A 307 -38.19 11.17 -1.41
CA GLU A 307 -36.79 10.65 -1.24
C GLU A 307 -35.65 11.61 -1.66
N SER A 308 -35.94 12.73 -2.35
CA SER A 308 -34.89 13.64 -2.86
C SER A 308 -34.12 14.37 -1.74
N GLY A 309 -34.79 14.66 -0.62
CA GLY A 309 -34.18 15.27 0.56
C GLY A 309 -33.19 14.34 1.29
N ALA A 310 -33.47 13.03 1.31
CA ALA A 310 -32.67 12.04 2.02
C ALA A 310 -31.35 11.69 1.30
N ALA A 311 -31.29 11.78 -0.03
CA ALA A 311 -30.02 11.68 -0.75
C ALA A 311 -29.18 12.95 -0.56
N SER A 312 -29.82 14.13 -0.55
CA SER A 312 -29.13 15.41 -0.32
C SER A 312 -28.52 15.49 1.08
N SER A 313 -29.18 14.95 2.11
CA SER A 313 -28.62 14.90 3.46
C SER A 313 -27.37 14.01 3.56
N LEU A 314 -27.32 12.88 2.83
CA LEU A 314 -26.15 11.99 2.79
C LEU A 314 -24.93 12.63 2.12
N TRP A 315 -25.12 13.43 1.07
CA TRP A 315 -24.04 14.24 0.50
C TRP A 315 -23.54 15.30 1.50
N GLY A 316 -24.45 15.94 2.23
CA GLY A 316 -24.10 16.85 3.32
C GLY A 316 -23.30 16.16 4.43
N GLU A 317 -23.61 14.90 4.74
CA GLU A 317 -22.86 14.09 5.71
C GLU A 317 -21.43 13.79 5.23
N CYS A 318 -21.24 13.43 3.95
CA CYS A 318 -19.90 13.29 3.37
C CYS A 318 -19.05 14.57 3.55
N VAL A 319 -19.64 15.74 3.31
CA VAL A 319 -18.96 17.03 3.51
C VAL A 319 -18.66 17.27 4.99
N ALA A 320 -19.59 16.96 5.90
CA ALA A 320 -19.38 17.10 7.34
C ALA A 320 -18.25 16.19 7.86
N ILE A 321 -18.14 14.96 7.36
CA ILE A 321 -17.05 14.03 7.66
C ILE A 321 -15.70 14.64 7.26
N LEU A 322 -15.59 15.14 6.02
CA LEU A 322 -14.38 15.77 5.50
C LEU A 322 -14.00 17.03 6.29
N GLN A 323 -14.97 17.88 6.63
CA GLN A 323 -14.75 19.08 7.42
C GLN A 323 -14.28 18.76 8.84
N SER A 324 -14.86 17.72 9.47
CA SER A 324 -14.45 17.26 10.80
C SER A 324 -12.99 16.80 10.80
N TRP A 325 -12.61 15.96 9.82
CA TRP A 325 -11.21 15.54 9.67
C TRP A 325 -10.27 16.73 9.43
N ARG A 326 -10.67 17.68 8.57
CA ARG A 326 -9.85 18.84 8.23
C ARG A 326 -9.67 19.80 9.39
N ALA A 327 -10.68 19.95 10.25
CA ALA A 327 -10.60 20.75 11.46
C ALA A 327 -9.53 20.20 12.41
N SER A 328 -9.55 18.89 12.67
CA SER A 328 -8.55 18.21 13.50
C SER A 328 -7.13 18.24 12.89
N PHE A 329 -7.03 18.24 11.55
CA PHE A 329 -5.75 18.31 10.85
C PHE A 329 -5.15 19.73 10.78
N ALA A 330 -5.98 20.78 10.86
CA ALA A 330 -5.56 22.16 10.63
C ALA A 330 -4.36 22.61 11.50
N PRO A 331 -4.31 22.32 12.82
CA PRO A 331 -3.18 22.72 13.65
C PRO A 331 -1.86 22.08 13.20
N LEU A 332 -1.92 20.79 12.84
CA LEU A 332 -0.76 20.02 12.41
C LEU A 332 -0.23 20.52 11.06
N LEU A 333 -1.12 20.81 10.10
CA LEU A 333 -0.76 21.40 8.82
C LEU A 333 -0.09 22.77 8.98
N GLN A 334 -0.64 23.63 9.84
CA GLN A 334 -0.07 24.95 10.10
C GLN A 334 1.32 24.85 10.75
N ALA A 335 1.50 23.93 11.70
CA ALA A 335 2.79 23.68 12.33
C ALA A 335 3.84 23.14 11.34
N ALA A 336 3.44 22.25 10.42
CA ALA A 336 4.29 21.75 9.35
C ALA A 336 4.71 22.87 8.39
N ARG A 337 3.78 23.75 8.00
CA ARG A 337 4.05 24.89 7.12
C ARG A 337 5.05 25.88 7.73
N ARG A 338 4.90 26.22 9.02
CA ARG A 338 5.82 27.13 9.73
C ARG A 338 7.24 26.59 9.82
N ASN A 339 7.42 25.27 9.75
CA ASN A 339 8.71 24.60 9.86
C ASN A 339 9.10 23.89 8.56
N CYS A 340 8.60 24.35 7.41
CA CYS A 340 8.73 23.63 6.14
C CYS A 340 10.18 23.37 5.75
N ASP A 341 11.09 24.34 5.90
CA ASP A 341 12.50 24.14 5.54
C ASP A 341 13.24 23.23 6.54
N ARG A 342 12.96 23.38 7.84
CA ARG A 342 13.61 22.60 8.91
C ARG A 342 13.09 21.15 9.00
N SER A 343 11.88 20.91 8.54
CA SER A 343 11.19 19.63 8.63
C SER A 343 10.45 19.31 7.33
N TYR A 344 11.16 19.44 6.21
CA TYR A 344 10.59 19.29 4.86
C TYR A 344 9.88 17.95 4.65
N ARG A 345 10.36 16.86 5.27
CA ARG A 345 9.69 15.56 5.24
C ARG A 345 8.27 15.60 5.81
N ARG A 346 8.11 16.25 6.96
CA ARG A 346 6.80 16.46 7.58
C ARG A 346 5.94 17.37 6.72
N TRP A 347 6.52 18.38 6.09
CA TRP A 347 5.81 19.29 5.20
C TRP A 347 5.28 18.59 3.95
N PHE A 348 6.10 17.78 3.26
CA PHE A 348 5.64 16.99 2.11
C PHE A 348 4.48 16.07 2.46
N LYS A 349 4.59 15.30 3.55
CA LYS A 349 3.51 14.43 4.01
C LYS A 349 2.23 15.22 4.36
N ALA A 350 2.37 16.39 4.98
CA ALA A 350 1.23 17.24 5.31
C ALA A 350 0.55 17.81 4.05
N MET A 351 1.34 18.26 3.06
CA MET A 351 0.79 18.68 1.76
C MET A 351 0.09 17.52 1.05
N THR A 352 0.64 16.29 1.10
CA THR A 352 -0.01 15.13 0.49
C THR A 352 -1.40 14.87 1.08
N LEU A 353 -1.52 14.92 2.41
CA LEU A 353 -2.81 14.77 3.10
C LEU A 353 -3.78 15.91 2.77
N GLU A 354 -3.29 17.15 2.69
CA GLU A 354 -4.11 18.29 2.29
C GLU A 354 -4.61 18.16 0.84
N THR A 355 -3.74 17.71 -0.07
CA THR A 355 -4.11 17.41 -1.46
C THR A 355 -5.21 16.35 -1.52
N LEU A 356 -5.07 15.24 -0.78
CA LEU A 356 -6.10 14.19 -0.72
C LEU A 356 -7.45 14.74 -0.23
N TYR A 357 -7.43 15.59 0.79
CA TYR A 357 -8.63 16.26 1.29
C TYR A 357 -9.28 17.16 0.22
N VAL A 358 -8.51 18.05 -0.42
CA VAL A 358 -9.02 18.97 -1.44
C VAL A 358 -9.60 18.21 -2.63
N GLU A 359 -8.89 17.19 -3.11
CA GLU A 359 -9.37 16.33 -4.21
C GLU A 359 -10.71 15.67 -3.87
N THR A 360 -10.80 15.08 -2.68
CA THR A 360 -12.01 14.38 -2.24
C THR A 360 -13.18 15.35 -2.09
N LEU A 361 -12.95 16.52 -1.48
CA LEU A 361 -13.97 17.54 -1.26
C LEU A 361 -14.50 18.08 -2.59
N SER A 362 -13.60 18.42 -3.53
CA SER A 362 -13.99 18.88 -4.86
C SER A 362 -14.79 17.83 -5.61
N ALA A 363 -14.40 16.54 -5.54
CA ALA A 363 -15.14 15.46 -6.18
C ALA A 363 -16.54 15.24 -5.58
N VAL A 364 -16.68 15.35 -4.25
CA VAL A 364 -17.99 15.32 -3.58
C VAL A 364 -18.87 16.46 -4.08
N HIS A 365 -18.36 17.69 -4.14
CA HIS A 365 -19.11 18.84 -4.62
C HIS A 365 -19.48 18.77 -6.11
N GLU A 366 -18.63 18.17 -6.94
CA GLU A 366 -18.87 17.96 -8.36
C GLU A 366 -20.02 16.96 -8.60
N ARG A 367 -20.05 15.86 -7.82
CA ARG A 367 -21.09 14.83 -7.95
C ARG A 367 -22.40 15.17 -7.22
N TRP A 368 -22.38 16.03 -6.20
CA TRP A 368 -23.56 16.39 -5.41
C TRP A 368 -24.61 17.14 -6.26
N PRO A 369 -25.79 16.55 -6.54
CA PRO A 369 -26.80 17.19 -7.39
C PRO A 369 -27.37 18.51 -6.82
N GLY A 370 -27.51 18.60 -5.49
CA GLY A 370 -28.04 19.78 -4.79
C GLY A 370 -27.11 21.00 -4.78
N ASN A 371 -25.82 20.81 -5.09
CA ASN A 371 -24.84 21.90 -5.16
C ASN A 371 -24.87 22.67 -6.51
N ARG A 372 -25.63 22.18 -7.50
CA ARG A 372 -25.78 22.86 -8.80
C ARG A 372 -26.61 24.15 -8.76
N SER A 373 -27.15 24.51 -7.59
CA SER A 373 -27.86 25.78 -7.38
C SER A 373 -26.93 26.98 -7.17
N THR A 374 -25.63 26.77 -6.96
CA THR A 374 -24.67 27.87 -6.94
C THR A 374 -24.14 28.11 -8.35
N ASP A 375 -24.35 29.30 -8.91
CA ASP A 375 -23.86 29.72 -10.24
C ASP A 375 -22.31 29.70 -10.40
N VAL A 376 -21.57 29.23 -9.39
CA VAL A 376 -20.12 29.12 -9.39
C VAL A 376 -19.71 27.70 -9.76
N PRO A 377 -19.03 27.49 -10.90
CA PRO A 377 -18.52 26.17 -11.29
C PRO A 377 -17.51 25.67 -10.25
N VAL A 378 -17.74 24.48 -9.71
CA VAL A 378 -16.75 23.79 -8.87
C VAL A 378 -15.66 23.26 -9.81
N PRO A 379 -14.38 23.59 -9.60
CA PRO A 379 -13.31 23.07 -10.45
C PRO A 379 -13.17 21.55 -10.24
N PRO A 380 -12.81 20.79 -11.30
CA PRO A 380 -12.51 19.37 -11.17
C PRO A 380 -11.45 19.11 -10.09
N ALA A 381 -11.54 17.98 -9.38
CA ALA A 381 -10.66 17.65 -8.25
C ALA A 381 -9.16 17.86 -8.55
N ALA A 382 -8.69 17.45 -9.72
CA ALA A 382 -7.29 17.60 -10.14
C ALA A 382 -6.85 19.07 -10.32
N VAL A 383 -7.78 19.97 -10.66
CA VAL A 383 -7.54 21.41 -10.84
C VAL A 383 -7.60 22.13 -9.49
N ALA A 384 -8.50 21.72 -8.61
CA ALA A 384 -8.61 22.27 -7.26
C ALA A 384 -7.31 22.10 -6.45
N ALA A 385 -6.62 20.97 -6.65
CA ALA A 385 -5.35 20.68 -5.99
C ALA A 385 -4.10 21.32 -6.65
N SER A 386 -4.23 21.93 -7.84
CA SER A 386 -3.09 22.48 -8.59
C SER A 386 -2.21 23.46 -7.79
N PRO A 387 -2.74 24.37 -6.94
CA PRO A 387 -1.90 25.23 -6.12
C PRO A 387 -0.96 24.46 -5.18
N LEU A 388 -1.44 23.38 -4.56
CA LEU A 388 -0.66 22.52 -3.67
C LEU A 388 0.40 21.74 -4.45
N HIS A 389 0.04 21.22 -5.63
CA HIS A 389 0.99 20.56 -6.51
C HIS A 389 2.14 21.49 -6.93
N LEU A 390 1.83 22.74 -7.30
CA LEU A 390 2.85 23.74 -7.64
C LEU A 390 3.73 24.09 -6.43
N GLU A 391 3.16 24.18 -5.23
CA GLU A 391 3.92 24.41 -4.00
C GLU A 391 4.88 23.25 -3.70
N MET A 392 4.42 22.00 -3.83
CA MET A 392 5.27 20.80 -3.72
C MET A 392 6.44 20.85 -4.69
N ILE A 393 6.17 21.09 -5.99
CA ILE A 393 7.19 21.14 -7.05
C ILE A 393 8.25 22.21 -6.72
N ARG A 394 7.80 23.44 -6.46
CA ARG A 394 8.69 24.58 -6.20
C ARG A 394 9.52 24.39 -4.93
N HIS A 395 8.95 23.78 -3.90
CA HIS A 395 9.68 23.51 -2.67
C HIS A 395 10.75 22.42 -2.87
N ALA A 396 10.44 21.33 -3.59
CA ALA A 396 11.43 20.29 -3.91
C ALA A 396 12.64 20.86 -4.68
N VAL A 397 12.38 21.71 -5.68
CA VAL A 397 13.43 22.38 -6.45
C VAL A 397 14.30 23.27 -5.57
N ARG A 398 13.69 24.12 -4.72
CA ARG A 398 14.45 25.00 -3.81
C ARG A 398 15.35 24.21 -2.86
N LEU A 399 14.87 23.08 -2.33
CA LEU A 399 15.66 22.23 -1.46
C LEU A 399 16.84 21.59 -2.20
N ALA A 400 16.65 21.17 -3.45
CA ALA A 400 17.75 20.64 -4.26
C ALA A 400 18.80 21.72 -4.58
N GLU A 401 18.38 22.92 -4.97
CA GLU A 401 19.29 24.06 -5.21
C GLU A 401 20.16 24.38 -3.99
N ALA A 402 19.59 24.29 -2.78
CA ALA A 402 20.31 24.54 -1.54
C ALA A 402 21.31 23.43 -1.17
N ARG A 403 21.13 22.20 -1.67
CA ARG A 403 21.97 21.03 -1.34
C ARG A 403 23.09 20.78 -2.35
N GLY A 404 22.93 21.27 -3.58
CA GLY A 404 23.87 21.01 -4.67
C GLY A 404 23.54 19.74 -5.46
N PRO A 405 24.44 19.30 -6.34
CA PRO A 405 24.18 18.18 -7.25
C PRO A 405 24.10 16.84 -6.51
N PHE A 406 23.26 15.93 -7.00
CA PHE A 406 23.19 14.56 -6.52
C PHE A 406 24.36 13.72 -7.06
N ASP A 407 24.89 12.82 -6.22
CA ASP A 407 26.04 11.93 -6.48
C ASP A 407 25.66 10.47 -6.19
N GLY A 408 24.82 9.91 -7.06
CA GLY A 408 24.42 8.49 -7.04
C GLY A 408 24.02 7.97 -5.66
N VAL A 409 24.69 6.91 -5.19
CA VAL A 409 24.37 6.24 -3.91
C VAL A 409 24.55 7.17 -2.70
N LYS A 410 25.48 8.14 -2.73
CA LYS A 410 25.76 9.00 -1.57
C LYS A 410 24.59 9.93 -1.24
N THR A 411 23.86 10.38 -2.25
CA THR A 411 22.71 11.27 -2.10
C THR A 411 21.38 10.59 -2.41
N LEU A 412 21.37 9.26 -2.58
CA LEU A 412 20.21 8.47 -2.99
C LEU A 412 18.97 8.76 -2.12
N VAL A 413 19.13 8.79 -0.80
CA VAL A 413 18.02 9.05 0.13
C VAL A 413 17.50 10.48 -0.02
N GLU A 414 18.39 11.45 -0.21
CA GLU A 414 18.03 12.86 -0.33
C GLU A 414 17.33 13.16 -1.67
N GLU A 415 17.81 12.56 -2.75
CA GLU A 415 17.16 12.63 -4.06
C GLU A 415 15.78 11.95 -4.01
N ASN A 416 15.69 10.75 -3.45
CA ASN A 416 14.42 10.03 -3.28
C ASN A 416 13.42 10.84 -2.45
N ASP A 417 13.88 11.49 -1.38
CA ASP A 417 13.08 12.39 -0.58
C ASP A 417 12.47 13.53 -1.42
N LEU A 418 13.21 14.09 -2.36
CA LEU A 418 12.75 15.23 -3.15
C LEU A 418 11.94 14.80 -4.38
N VAL A 419 12.22 13.64 -4.97
CA VAL A 419 11.56 13.16 -6.20
C VAL A 419 10.28 12.39 -5.92
N ARG A 420 10.18 11.60 -4.84
CA ARG A 420 8.98 10.80 -4.54
C ARG A 420 7.68 11.62 -4.38
N PRO A 421 7.69 12.81 -3.76
CA PRO A 421 6.51 13.68 -3.76
C PRO A 421 6.09 14.12 -5.16
N LEU A 422 7.06 14.29 -6.09
CA LEU A 422 6.78 14.66 -7.48
C LEU A 422 6.16 13.51 -8.28
N ALA A 423 6.48 12.26 -7.94
CA ALA A 423 5.80 11.09 -8.49
C ALA A 423 4.30 11.12 -8.15
N CYS A 424 3.95 11.53 -6.92
CA CYS A 424 2.54 11.72 -6.52
C CYS A 424 1.87 12.80 -7.38
N VAL A 425 2.53 13.93 -7.64
CA VAL A 425 2.00 14.97 -8.53
C VAL A 425 1.81 14.44 -9.96
N GLN A 426 2.79 13.72 -10.50
CA GLN A 426 2.74 13.13 -11.84
C GLN A 426 1.54 12.18 -12.02
N PHE A 427 1.23 11.42 -10.96
CA PHE A 427 0.14 10.48 -10.93
C PHE A 427 -1.23 11.20 -10.91
N LYS A 428 -1.37 12.24 -10.10
CA LYS A 428 -2.67 12.83 -9.75
C LYS A 428 -3.24 13.87 -10.72
N THR A 429 -2.39 14.55 -11.49
CA THR A 429 -2.86 15.67 -12.31
C THR A 429 -2.43 15.60 -13.76
N ARG A 430 -3.31 16.12 -14.62
CA ARG A 430 -3.07 16.38 -16.04
C ARG A 430 -3.13 17.88 -16.36
N ASP A 431 -3.21 18.75 -15.35
CA ASP A 431 -3.19 20.20 -15.52
C ASP A 431 -1.92 20.63 -16.28
N PRO A 432 -2.04 21.24 -17.48
CA PRO A 432 -0.90 21.60 -18.32
C PRO A 432 0.14 22.49 -17.63
N VAL A 433 -0.28 23.36 -16.72
CA VAL A 433 0.61 24.26 -15.97
C VAL A 433 1.45 23.46 -14.99
N VAL A 434 0.80 22.62 -14.17
CA VAL A 434 1.49 21.75 -13.20
C VAL A 434 2.40 20.76 -13.91
N VAL A 435 1.91 20.17 -14.98
CA VAL A 435 2.61 19.22 -15.85
C VAL A 435 3.89 19.86 -16.40
N ARG A 436 3.84 21.08 -16.93
CA ARG A 436 5.05 21.78 -17.42
C ARG A 436 6.08 22.05 -16.31
N GLU A 437 5.65 22.57 -15.17
CA GLU A 437 6.52 22.86 -14.02
C GLU A 437 7.18 21.60 -13.48
N LEU A 438 6.41 20.51 -13.35
CA LEU A 438 6.88 19.20 -12.92
C LEU A 438 8.00 18.67 -13.83
N THR A 439 7.83 18.75 -15.16
CA THR A 439 8.89 18.32 -16.09
C THR A 439 10.15 19.15 -15.94
N GLY A 440 9.99 20.47 -15.79
CA GLY A 440 11.13 21.36 -15.51
C GLY A 440 11.86 20.96 -14.24
N ALA A 441 11.12 20.68 -13.16
CA ALA A 441 11.69 20.23 -11.90
C ALA A 441 12.41 18.88 -12.01
N LEU A 442 11.79 17.87 -12.61
CA LEU A 442 12.39 16.54 -12.77
C LEU A 442 13.69 16.58 -13.58
N ARG A 443 13.76 17.39 -14.65
CA ARG A 443 15.01 17.56 -15.43
C ARG A 443 16.13 18.20 -14.61
N ARG A 444 15.78 19.05 -13.65
CA ARG A 444 16.74 19.71 -12.76
C ARG A 444 17.19 18.83 -11.60
N LEU A 445 16.33 17.88 -11.20
CA LEU A 445 16.60 16.92 -10.14
C LEU A 445 17.29 15.65 -10.66
N GLY A 446 17.40 15.47 -11.98
CA GLY A 446 18.13 14.35 -12.59
C GLY A 446 19.65 14.45 -12.38
N GLY A 447 20.32 13.30 -12.53
CA GLY A 447 21.78 13.16 -12.47
C GLY A 447 22.32 12.27 -11.34
N GLY A 448 21.46 11.79 -10.43
CA GLY A 448 21.83 10.95 -9.29
C GLY A 448 21.58 9.46 -9.52
N SER A 449 20.48 8.97 -8.94
CA SER A 449 20.10 7.55 -8.85
C SER A 449 19.17 7.07 -9.97
N GLY A 450 18.73 7.97 -10.86
CA GLY A 450 17.87 7.63 -11.99
C GLY A 450 16.37 7.70 -11.70
N ILE A 451 15.95 8.07 -10.48
CA ILE A 451 14.53 8.08 -10.11
C ILE A 451 13.76 9.20 -10.82
N ALA A 452 14.36 10.39 -10.99
CA ALA A 452 13.77 11.50 -11.72
C ALA A 452 13.68 11.18 -13.22
N GLU A 453 14.71 10.53 -13.77
CA GLU A 453 14.78 10.02 -15.14
C GLU A 453 13.70 8.96 -15.37
N SER A 454 13.46 8.08 -14.41
CA SER A 454 12.40 7.08 -14.52
C SER A 454 11.01 7.74 -14.66
N LEU A 455 10.75 8.81 -13.91
CA LEU A 455 9.49 9.55 -14.02
C LEU A 455 9.39 10.34 -15.33
N LEU A 456 10.49 10.94 -15.79
CA LEU A 456 10.56 11.59 -17.10
C LEU A 456 10.31 10.58 -18.23
N TYR A 457 10.95 9.43 -18.18
CA TYR A 457 10.81 8.35 -19.15
C TYR A 457 9.37 7.84 -19.21
N MET A 458 8.75 7.54 -18.06
CA MET A 458 7.33 7.17 -18.01
C MET A 458 6.42 8.20 -18.68
N ARG A 459 6.77 9.47 -18.53
CA ARG A 459 5.95 10.56 -19.05
C ARG A 459 6.16 10.81 -20.54
N GLU A 460 7.39 10.69 -21.03
CA GLU A 460 7.73 10.86 -22.45
C GLU A 460 7.18 9.71 -23.29
N PHE A 461 7.17 8.50 -22.72
CA PHE A 461 6.73 7.28 -23.38
C PHE A 461 5.30 6.86 -22.97
N ARG A 462 4.59 7.71 -22.23
CA ARG A 462 3.19 7.59 -21.81
C ARG A 462 2.30 7.02 -22.94
N GLY A 463 1.65 5.88 -22.67
CA GLY A 463 0.78 5.17 -23.64
C GLY A 463 1.51 4.22 -24.60
N GLN A 464 2.84 4.12 -24.55
CA GLN A 464 3.62 3.16 -25.34
C GLN A 464 3.79 1.82 -24.58
N GLY A 465 3.80 0.69 -25.30
CA GLY A 465 3.57 -0.67 -24.80
C GLY A 465 4.49 -1.22 -23.68
N ARG A 466 5.15 -2.37 -23.93
CA ARG A 466 5.64 -3.27 -22.86
C ARG A 466 6.79 -2.78 -21.95
N PRO A 467 7.72 -1.86 -22.30
CA PRO A 467 8.82 -1.55 -21.37
C PRO A 467 8.37 -0.69 -20.17
N LEU A 468 7.23 0.02 -20.26
CA LEU A 468 6.76 0.86 -19.16
C LEU A 468 6.03 0.10 -18.07
N LYS A 469 5.35 -1.01 -18.39
CA LYS A 469 4.44 -1.70 -17.46
C LYS A 469 5.09 -2.08 -16.14
N GLY A 470 6.37 -2.48 -16.14
CA GLY A 470 7.10 -2.81 -14.91
C GLY A 470 7.30 -1.58 -14.02
N LEU A 471 7.71 -0.47 -14.62
CA LEU A 471 7.95 0.80 -13.93
C LEU A 471 6.64 1.41 -13.41
N GLU A 472 5.57 1.38 -14.22
CA GLU A 472 4.23 1.82 -13.82
C GLU A 472 3.70 1.02 -12.62
N ARG A 473 3.86 -0.30 -12.62
CA ARG A 473 3.41 -1.16 -11.51
C ARG A 473 4.24 -0.94 -10.25
N GLY A 474 5.54 -0.71 -10.38
CA GLY A 474 6.42 -0.39 -9.24
C GLY A 474 6.00 0.91 -8.55
N TRP A 475 5.79 1.98 -9.32
CA TRP A 475 5.25 3.23 -8.80
C TRP A 475 3.82 3.09 -8.27
N GLY A 476 2.98 2.32 -8.96
CA GLY A 476 1.60 2.05 -8.59
C GLY A 476 1.48 1.37 -7.22
N LEU A 477 2.31 0.36 -6.97
CA LEU A 477 2.43 -0.25 -5.65
C LEU A 477 2.88 0.76 -4.60
N ALA A 478 3.89 1.58 -4.89
CA ALA A 478 4.38 2.56 -3.94
C ALA A 478 3.29 3.58 -3.55
N MET A 479 2.48 4.04 -4.52
CA MET A 479 1.34 4.92 -4.26
C MET A 479 0.23 4.21 -3.48
N THR A 480 -0.10 2.97 -3.83
CA THR A 480 -1.13 2.16 -3.15
C THR A 480 -0.73 1.90 -1.69
N SER A 481 0.52 1.49 -1.46
CA SER A 481 1.09 1.23 -0.13
C SER A 481 1.25 2.49 0.71
N ALA A 482 1.28 3.67 0.08
CA ALA A 482 1.32 4.96 0.76
C ALA A 482 -0.09 5.56 0.98
N GLY A 483 -1.16 4.94 0.47
CA GLY A 483 -2.50 5.53 0.50
C GLY A 483 -2.60 6.84 -0.28
N MET A 484 -1.81 6.98 -1.35
CA MET A 484 -1.73 8.19 -2.17
C MET A 484 -2.53 8.08 -3.48
N THR A 485 -3.48 7.16 -3.57
CA THR A 485 -4.42 7.09 -4.70
C THR A 485 -5.46 8.21 -4.58
N MET A 486 -6.12 8.59 -5.69
CA MET A 486 -6.89 9.84 -5.68
C MET A 486 -8.07 9.71 -4.72
N GLY A 487 -8.19 10.60 -3.74
CA GLY A 487 -9.29 10.54 -2.78
C GLY A 487 -10.68 10.67 -3.41
N ALA A 488 -10.74 11.26 -4.62
CA ALA A 488 -11.91 11.35 -5.47
C ALA A 488 -12.41 10.00 -6.03
N GLU A 489 -11.52 9.02 -6.17
CA GLU A 489 -11.87 7.72 -6.77
C GLU A 489 -12.78 6.89 -5.86
N LEU A 490 -12.87 7.20 -4.56
CA LEU A 490 -13.86 6.59 -3.67
C LEU A 490 -15.30 6.76 -4.20
N LEU A 491 -15.58 7.86 -4.90
CA LEU A 491 -16.89 8.13 -5.46
C LEU A 491 -17.24 7.23 -6.64
N ASP A 492 -16.25 6.63 -7.32
CA ASP A 492 -16.46 5.63 -8.38
C ASP A 492 -17.25 4.43 -7.84
N TYR A 493 -17.33 4.26 -6.51
CA TYR A 493 -18.24 3.32 -5.88
C TYR A 493 -19.71 3.49 -6.30
N LEU A 494 -20.15 4.71 -6.65
CA LEU A 494 -21.53 4.98 -7.06
C LEU A 494 -21.85 4.46 -8.46
N ASP A 495 -20.84 4.37 -9.32
CA ASP A 495 -20.93 3.88 -10.69
C ASP A 495 -21.08 2.34 -10.70
#